data_AF-A0A1Y0L5S9-F1
#
_entry.id   AF-A0A1Y0L5S9-F1
#
_cell.length_a   1.000
_cell.length_b   1.000
_cell.length_c   1.000
_cell.angle_alpha   90.00
_cell.angle_beta   90.00
_cell.angle_gamma   90.00
#
_symmetry.space_group_name_H-M   'P 1'
#
loop_
_entity.id
_entity.type
_entity.pdbx_description
1 polymer ?
#
loop_
_entity_poly.entity_id
_entity_poly.type
_entity_poly.pdbx_seq_one_letter_code
_entity_poly.pdbx_strand_id
1 'polypeptide(L)'
;MSEPLIIGVLSDEQSQRIVAGSQPLLPAGISLQPVACHKQRPENNAETVLADDGTIVGFPGEEEFRVNGMLVEQSLPSGFPDDIPFCTVDALVDSDLRHSFIAAVCARAEFDAMCAQPLTAHKLIQFHSHYKMLLLAHSQPLYRELGPLVAGVAASSSLNEFARQYRRKLMQILMLPANRRDNTNALMHMQGYFRPFITGQRRQHLTETIDQYRRGLQPLTAAIDELRHLQAEYPHPWLASQRFLFPWLPDAQAGKTQQEIP
;
A
#
# COMPACT_ATOMS: atom_id res chain seq x y z
N MET A 1 -10.91 5.38 18.32
CA MET A 1 -9.82 4.68 17.61
C MET A 1 -10.46 4.01 16.43
N SER A 2 -9.96 4.23 15.20
CA SER A 2 -10.49 3.51 14.03
C SER A 2 -10.25 2.01 14.20
N GLU A 3 -11.17 1.19 13.69
CA GLU A 3 -11.00 -0.26 13.67
C GLU A 3 -9.70 -0.66 12.94
N PRO A 4 -9.01 -1.71 13.39
CA PRO A 4 -7.81 -2.19 12.72
C PRO A 4 -8.15 -2.69 11.32
N LEU A 5 -7.24 -2.49 10.36
CA LEU A 5 -7.34 -3.17 9.07
C LEU A 5 -7.16 -4.66 9.26
N ILE A 6 -8.00 -5.45 8.61
CA ILE A 6 -7.94 -6.90 8.70
C ILE A 6 -7.21 -7.45 7.48
N ILE A 7 -6.18 -8.26 7.72
CA ILE A 7 -5.57 -9.10 6.68
C ILE A 7 -5.98 -10.54 6.97
N GLY A 8 -6.66 -11.16 6.01
CA GLY A 8 -7.08 -12.56 6.10
C GLY A 8 -5.88 -13.48 5.93
N VAL A 9 -5.76 -14.49 6.78
CA VAL A 9 -4.77 -15.56 6.66
C VAL A 9 -5.47 -16.80 6.12
N LEU A 10 -5.13 -17.16 4.90
CA LEU A 10 -5.67 -18.34 4.22
C LEU A 10 -4.64 -19.46 4.22
N SER A 11 -4.91 -20.49 5.01
CA SER A 11 -4.12 -21.72 5.15
C SER A 11 -5.04 -22.88 5.56
N ASP A 12 -4.67 -24.11 5.20
CA ASP A 12 -5.50 -25.30 5.42
C ASP A 12 -5.58 -25.71 6.90
N GLU A 13 -4.44 -25.72 7.62
CA GLU A 13 -4.40 -26.11 9.05
C GLU A 13 -3.50 -25.20 9.91
N GLN A 14 -2.73 -24.29 9.31
CA GLN A 14 -1.69 -23.53 10.02
C GLN A 14 -2.06 -22.08 10.30
N SER A 15 -3.27 -21.63 9.97
CA SER A 15 -3.67 -20.21 10.04
C SER A 15 -3.38 -19.58 11.40
N GLN A 16 -3.64 -20.27 12.52
CA GLN A 16 -3.34 -19.74 13.86
C GLN A 16 -1.83 -19.57 14.12
N ARG A 17 -1.01 -20.52 13.64
CA ARG A 17 0.45 -20.44 13.77
C ARG A 17 1.02 -19.31 12.91
N ILE A 18 0.51 -19.18 11.68
CA ILE A 18 0.91 -18.12 10.75
C ILE A 18 0.53 -16.76 11.31
N VAL A 19 -0.68 -16.60 11.84
CA VAL A 19 -1.11 -15.38 12.54
C VAL A 19 -0.13 -15.03 13.65
N ALA A 20 0.15 -15.97 14.56
CA ALA A 20 1.05 -15.73 15.69
C ALA A 20 2.48 -15.37 15.26
N GLY A 21 3.02 -16.04 14.23
CA GLY A 21 4.37 -15.80 13.73
C GLY A 21 4.51 -14.51 12.89
N SER A 22 3.45 -14.11 12.21
CA SER A 22 3.49 -13.00 11.23
C SER A 22 3.01 -11.67 11.79
N GLN A 23 2.11 -11.68 12.80
CA GLN A 23 1.57 -10.46 13.41
C GLN A 23 2.65 -9.48 13.92
N PRO A 24 3.77 -9.93 14.53
CA PRO A 24 4.84 -9.03 14.98
C PRO A 24 5.58 -8.28 13.86
N LEU A 25 5.44 -8.72 12.60
CA LEU A 25 6.05 -8.06 11.44
C LEU A 25 5.23 -6.86 10.95
N LEU A 26 3.96 -6.75 11.37
CA LEU A 26 3.02 -5.77 10.87
C LEU A 26 2.92 -4.55 11.80
N PRO A 27 2.60 -3.36 11.25
CA PRO A 27 2.44 -2.15 12.05
C PRO A 27 1.21 -2.23 12.96
N ALA A 28 1.25 -1.41 14.01
CA ALA A 28 0.07 -1.16 14.82
C ALA A 28 -1.06 -0.63 13.91
N GLY A 29 -2.27 -1.16 14.10
CA GLY A 29 -3.43 -0.86 13.25
C GLY A 29 -3.73 -1.91 12.17
N ILE A 30 -2.94 -2.98 12.07
CA ILE A 30 -3.26 -4.16 11.25
C ILE A 30 -3.44 -5.38 12.16
N SER A 31 -4.52 -6.13 11.94
CA SER A 31 -4.79 -7.41 12.58
C SER A 31 -4.82 -8.53 11.55
N LEU A 32 -4.11 -9.62 11.83
CA LEU A 32 -4.27 -10.86 11.08
C LEU A 32 -5.47 -11.64 11.63
N GLN A 33 -6.32 -12.15 10.75
CA GLN A 33 -7.44 -13.02 11.13
C GLN A 33 -7.43 -14.29 10.28
N PRO A 34 -7.53 -15.49 10.88
CA PRO A 34 -7.72 -16.73 10.11
C PRO A 34 -9.06 -16.69 9.36
N VAL A 35 -9.04 -16.98 8.06
CA VAL A 35 -10.22 -16.97 7.20
C VAL A 35 -10.29 -18.25 6.36
N ALA A 36 -11.49 -18.65 5.98
CA ALA A 36 -11.73 -19.81 5.13
C ALA A 36 -12.26 -19.40 3.76
N CYS A 37 -11.59 -19.84 2.68
CA CYS A 37 -12.17 -19.85 1.34
C CYS A 37 -12.75 -21.24 1.09
N HIS A 38 -14.05 -21.42 1.23
CA HIS A 38 -14.68 -22.72 0.99
C HIS A 38 -14.63 -23.08 -0.50
N LYS A 39 -13.88 -24.14 -0.86
CA LYS A 39 -14.14 -24.90 -2.09
C LYS A 39 -15.27 -25.90 -1.81
N GLN A 40 -16.33 -25.84 -2.58
CA GLN A 40 -17.40 -26.83 -2.47
C GLN A 40 -16.98 -28.24 -2.89
N ARG A 41 -17.53 -29.22 -2.17
CA ARG A 41 -17.78 -30.58 -2.69
C ARG A 41 -18.99 -30.57 -3.64
N PRO A 42 -19.08 -31.52 -4.59
CA PRO A 42 -19.88 -31.38 -5.81
C PRO A 42 -21.41 -31.43 -5.66
N GLU A 43 -21.97 -31.48 -4.45
CA GLU A 43 -23.30 -32.08 -4.26
C GLU A 43 -24.40 -31.11 -3.84
N ASN A 44 -24.13 -29.82 -3.62
CA ASN A 44 -25.18 -28.80 -3.45
C ASN A 44 -24.60 -27.39 -3.66
N ASN A 45 -24.88 -26.74 -4.80
CA ASN A 45 -24.46 -25.38 -5.20
C ASN A 45 -24.53 -24.31 -4.08
N ALA A 46 -23.45 -24.15 -3.33
CA ALA A 46 -23.14 -23.03 -2.45
C ALA A 46 -21.66 -22.70 -2.57
N GLU A 47 -21.26 -22.09 -3.70
CA GLU A 47 -20.02 -21.32 -3.76
C GLU A 47 -20.01 -20.36 -2.57
N THR A 48 -18.99 -20.40 -1.70
CA THR A 48 -18.80 -19.30 -0.75
C THR A 48 -17.63 -18.47 -1.22
N VAL A 49 -18.06 -17.27 -1.61
CA VAL A 49 -17.52 -16.30 -2.53
C VAL A 49 -16.93 -15.20 -1.66
N LEU A 50 -15.67 -14.82 -1.90
CA LEU A 50 -15.22 -13.53 -1.42
C LEU A 50 -16.08 -12.47 -2.13
N ALA A 51 -16.87 -11.74 -1.36
CA ALA A 51 -17.70 -10.68 -1.93
C ALA A 51 -16.82 -9.60 -2.58
N ASP A 52 -17.34 -8.89 -3.58
CA ASP A 52 -16.61 -7.83 -4.31
C ASP A 52 -16.05 -6.71 -3.39
N ASP A 53 -16.63 -6.56 -2.19
CA ASP A 53 -16.22 -5.62 -1.16
C ASP A 53 -15.10 -6.15 -0.24
N GLY A 54 -14.70 -7.40 -0.42
CA GLY A 54 -13.69 -8.11 0.38
C GLY A 54 -14.24 -8.83 1.61
N THR A 55 -15.54 -9.07 1.72
CA THR A 55 -16.12 -9.83 2.84
C THR A 55 -15.88 -11.33 2.67
N ILE A 56 -15.32 -11.97 3.72
CA ILE A 56 -14.99 -13.40 3.80
C ILE A 56 -15.32 -13.97 5.18
N VAL A 57 -15.64 -15.26 5.23
CA VAL A 57 -15.95 -15.97 6.49
C VAL A 57 -14.66 -16.34 7.25
N GLY A 58 -14.69 -16.09 8.55
CA GLY A 58 -13.67 -16.42 9.54
C GLY A 58 -13.57 -17.91 9.87
N PHE A 59 -12.50 -18.26 10.57
CA PHE A 59 -12.32 -19.63 11.09
C PHE A 59 -11.80 -19.59 12.53
N PRO A 60 -12.29 -20.42 13.48
CA PRO A 60 -13.29 -21.49 13.36
C PRO A 60 -14.75 -21.06 13.64
N GLY A 61 -15.05 -19.76 13.68
CA GLY A 61 -16.41 -19.23 13.82
C GLY A 61 -16.88 -18.61 12.51
N GLU A 62 -18.15 -18.78 12.14
CA GLU A 62 -18.80 -18.22 10.95
C GLU A 62 -18.94 -16.66 11.00
N GLU A 63 -17.99 -15.97 11.63
CA GLU A 63 -17.94 -14.51 11.67
C GLU A 63 -17.47 -13.97 10.31
N GLU A 64 -18.14 -12.94 9.80
CA GLU A 64 -17.76 -12.31 8.54
C GLU A 64 -16.76 -11.18 8.78
N PHE A 65 -15.62 -11.24 8.08
CA PHE A 65 -14.60 -10.21 8.08
C PHE A 65 -14.55 -9.50 6.74
N ARG A 66 -14.48 -8.17 6.76
CA ARG A 66 -14.05 -7.41 5.58
C ARG A 66 -12.53 -7.31 5.57
N VAL A 67 -11.89 -8.04 4.67
CA VAL A 67 -10.43 -8.04 4.55
C VAL A 67 -9.93 -6.91 3.64
N ASN A 68 -8.77 -6.36 3.99
CA ASN A 68 -8.04 -5.35 3.22
C ASN A 68 -6.87 -5.93 2.41
N GLY A 69 -6.48 -7.17 2.71
CA GLY A 69 -5.49 -7.97 2.00
C GLY A 69 -5.46 -9.40 2.51
N MET A 70 -4.62 -10.22 1.88
CA MET A 70 -4.49 -11.64 2.20
C MET A 70 -3.03 -12.05 2.45
N LEU A 71 -2.82 -12.88 3.45
CA LEU A 71 -1.59 -13.62 3.66
C LEU A 71 -1.84 -15.09 3.30
N VAL A 72 -1.01 -15.64 2.41
CA VAL A 72 -1.16 -17.00 1.88
C VAL A 72 0.13 -17.80 2.02
N GLU A 73 0.06 -19.12 2.10
CA GLU A 73 1.27 -19.96 2.06
C GLU A 73 1.75 -20.22 0.64
N GLN A 74 0.83 -20.40 -0.31
CA GLN A 74 1.16 -20.82 -1.68
C GLN A 74 0.65 -19.82 -2.71
N SER A 75 -0.63 -19.93 -3.06
CA SER A 75 -1.29 -19.12 -4.07
C SER A 75 -2.75 -18.91 -3.71
N LEU A 76 -3.31 -17.78 -4.13
CA LEU A 76 -4.74 -17.58 -4.06
C LEU A 76 -5.48 -18.58 -4.97
N PRO A 77 -6.69 -19.03 -4.58
CA PRO A 77 -7.55 -19.81 -5.45
C PRO A 77 -7.90 -19.06 -6.75
N SER A 78 -8.17 -19.79 -7.82
CA SER A 78 -8.72 -19.21 -9.05
C SER A 78 -10.04 -18.49 -8.76
N GLY A 79 -10.25 -17.33 -9.37
CA GLY A 79 -11.45 -16.51 -9.17
C GLY A 79 -11.34 -15.52 -8.00
N PHE A 80 -10.21 -15.47 -7.29
CA PHE A 80 -9.98 -14.42 -6.30
C PHE A 80 -9.93 -13.03 -6.96
N PRO A 81 -10.59 -12.00 -6.41
CA PRO A 81 -10.56 -10.64 -6.93
C PRO A 81 -9.14 -10.10 -7.13
N ASP A 82 -8.89 -9.52 -8.29
CA ASP A 82 -7.58 -9.03 -8.71
C ASP A 82 -7.20 -7.67 -8.08
N ASP A 83 -8.08 -7.11 -7.27
CA ASP A 83 -7.88 -5.84 -6.55
C ASP A 83 -7.80 -5.99 -5.04
N ILE A 84 -7.58 -7.21 -4.56
CA ILE A 84 -7.21 -7.46 -3.15
C ILE A 84 -5.72 -7.80 -3.09
N PRO A 85 -4.92 -6.96 -2.41
CA PRO A 85 -3.51 -7.23 -2.18
C PRO A 85 -3.31 -8.58 -1.50
N PHE A 86 -2.31 -9.33 -1.95
CA PHE A 86 -1.88 -10.52 -1.24
C PHE A 86 -0.36 -10.61 -1.16
N CYS A 87 0.10 -11.34 -0.17
CA CYS A 87 1.52 -11.62 0.06
C CYS A 87 1.66 -13.07 0.54
N THR A 88 2.78 -13.71 0.21
CA THR A 88 3.10 -15.02 0.81
C THR A 88 3.72 -14.84 2.19
N VAL A 89 3.62 -15.85 3.06
CA VAL A 89 4.28 -15.84 4.38
C VAL A 89 5.79 -15.57 4.24
N ASP A 90 6.45 -16.21 3.29
CA ASP A 90 7.88 -16.02 3.02
C ASP A 90 8.20 -14.60 2.53
N ALA A 91 7.38 -14.07 1.60
CA ALA A 91 7.56 -12.71 1.10
C ALA A 91 7.33 -11.65 2.19
N LEU A 92 6.49 -11.93 3.19
CA LEU A 92 6.26 -11.02 4.30
C LEU A 92 7.51 -10.84 5.20
N VAL A 93 8.45 -11.79 5.19
CA VAL A 93 9.70 -11.67 5.95
C VAL A 93 10.63 -10.63 5.30
N ASP A 94 10.65 -10.58 3.97
CA ASP A 94 11.40 -9.57 3.21
C ASP A 94 10.83 -8.17 3.47
N SER A 95 11.70 -7.23 3.85
CA SER A 95 11.24 -5.88 4.23
C SER A 95 10.61 -5.11 3.07
N ASP A 96 11.17 -5.23 1.86
CA ASP A 96 10.73 -4.44 0.72
C ASP A 96 9.39 -4.95 0.18
N LEU A 97 9.23 -6.28 0.12
CA LEU A 97 7.97 -6.92 -0.24
C LEU A 97 6.90 -6.65 0.83
N ARG A 98 7.25 -6.74 2.11
CA ARG A 98 6.34 -6.40 3.22
C ARG A 98 5.88 -4.95 3.16
N HIS A 99 6.78 -3.99 2.95
CA HIS A 99 6.40 -2.58 2.81
C HIS A 99 5.48 -2.36 1.61
N SER A 100 5.78 -2.97 0.47
CA SER A 100 4.93 -2.90 -0.74
C SER A 100 3.52 -3.45 -0.48
N PHE A 101 3.43 -4.61 0.17
CA PHE A 101 2.17 -5.23 0.55
C PHE A 101 1.35 -4.37 1.52
N ILE A 102 1.97 -3.87 2.60
CA ILE A 102 1.31 -3.00 3.57
C ILE A 102 0.81 -1.73 2.88
N ALA A 103 1.62 -1.12 2.02
CA ALA A 103 1.24 0.08 1.28
C ALA A 103 0.01 -0.16 0.39
N ALA A 104 -0.06 -1.33 -0.28
CA ALA A 104 -1.22 -1.72 -1.07
C ALA A 104 -2.48 -1.93 -0.20
N VAL A 105 -2.35 -2.60 0.95
CA VAL A 105 -3.44 -2.82 1.93
C VAL A 105 -4.00 -1.48 2.43
N CYS A 106 -3.12 -0.56 2.83
CA CYS A 106 -3.49 0.78 3.27
C CYS A 106 -4.16 1.59 2.14
N ALA A 107 -3.61 1.52 0.92
CA ALA A 107 -4.17 2.22 -0.23
C ALA A 107 -5.59 1.74 -0.56
N ARG A 108 -5.82 0.42 -0.52
CA ARG A 108 -7.15 -0.15 -0.73
C ARG A 108 -8.11 0.31 0.36
N ALA A 109 -7.70 0.26 1.63
CA ALA A 109 -8.54 0.71 2.73
C ALA A 109 -8.92 2.19 2.63
N GLU A 110 -7.96 3.08 2.34
CA GLU A 110 -8.23 4.51 2.16
C GLU A 110 -9.14 4.77 0.94
N PHE A 111 -8.94 4.01 -0.15
CA PHE A 111 -9.79 4.09 -1.33
C PHE A 111 -11.23 3.66 -1.07
N ASP A 112 -11.41 2.53 -0.38
CA ASP A 112 -12.71 2.00 -0.01
C ASP A 112 -13.45 2.94 0.95
N ALA A 113 -12.76 3.54 1.91
CA ALA A 113 -13.32 4.55 2.81
C ALA A 113 -13.79 5.80 2.05
N MET A 114 -13.06 6.23 1.02
CA MET A 114 -13.49 7.31 0.12
C MET A 114 -14.75 6.91 -0.67
N CYS A 115 -14.84 5.67 -1.16
CA CYS A 115 -15.98 5.16 -1.92
C CYS A 115 -17.23 4.92 -1.08
N ALA A 116 -17.08 4.72 0.23
CA ALA A 116 -18.21 4.61 1.17
C ALA A 116 -18.98 5.94 1.34
N GLN A 117 -18.45 7.05 0.83
CA GLN A 117 -19.09 8.36 0.80
C GLN A 117 -19.52 8.71 -0.62
N PRO A 118 -20.39 9.73 -0.82
CA PRO A 118 -20.71 10.22 -2.16
C PRO A 118 -19.43 10.56 -2.95
N LEU A 119 -19.25 9.85 -4.08
CA LEU A 119 -18.10 10.00 -4.95
C LEU A 119 -18.20 11.28 -5.77
N THR A 120 -17.06 11.94 -5.94
CA THR A 120 -16.90 13.07 -6.86
C THR A 120 -15.62 12.87 -7.66
N ALA A 121 -15.58 13.42 -8.87
CA ALA A 121 -14.36 13.46 -9.68
C ALA A 121 -13.19 14.08 -8.90
N HIS A 122 -13.47 15.12 -8.10
CA HIS A 122 -12.47 15.77 -7.25
C HIS A 122 -11.84 14.81 -6.23
N LYS A 123 -12.65 14.00 -5.51
CA LYS A 123 -12.14 13.02 -4.55
C LYS A 123 -11.21 11.99 -5.20
N LEU A 124 -11.57 11.49 -6.39
CA LEU A 124 -10.75 10.53 -7.14
C LEU A 124 -9.41 11.15 -7.60
N ILE A 125 -9.44 12.39 -8.10
CA ILE A 125 -8.23 13.13 -8.50
C ILE A 125 -7.35 13.38 -7.28
N GLN A 126 -7.94 13.80 -6.16
CA GLN A 126 -7.22 14.06 -4.92
C GLN A 126 -6.55 12.79 -4.39
N PHE A 127 -7.28 11.67 -4.34
CA PHE A 127 -6.73 10.37 -3.99
C PHE A 127 -5.54 10.02 -4.90
N HIS A 128 -5.72 10.11 -6.23
CA HIS A 128 -4.62 9.86 -7.16
C HIS A 128 -3.39 10.76 -6.90
N SER A 129 -3.62 12.04 -6.61
CA SER A 129 -2.55 12.99 -6.30
C SER A 129 -1.75 12.60 -5.06
N HIS A 130 -2.39 12.05 -4.02
CA HIS A 130 -1.71 11.59 -2.79
C HIS A 130 -0.82 10.36 -3.03
N TYR A 131 -1.20 9.52 -3.99
CA TYR A 131 -0.51 8.25 -4.28
C TYR A 131 0.50 8.34 -5.43
N LYS A 132 0.60 9.49 -6.10
CA LYS A 132 1.40 9.68 -7.32
C LYS A 132 2.86 9.24 -7.18
N MET A 133 3.55 9.66 -6.12
CA MET A 133 4.96 9.27 -5.91
C MET A 133 5.12 7.80 -5.55
N LEU A 134 4.15 7.23 -4.83
CA LEU A 134 4.15 5.81 -4.52
C LEU A 134 3.96 4.97 -5.78
N LEU A 135 2.97 5.28 -6.61
CA LEU A 135 2.75 4.58 -7.88
C LEU A 135 3.97 4.67 -8.81
N LEU A 136 4.58 5.85 -8.89
CA LEU A 136 5.81 6.03 -9.65
C LEU A 136 6.95 5.13 -9.15
N ALA A 137 7.08 4.95 -7.83
CA ALA A 137 8.12 4.13 -7.21
C ALA A 137 7.95 2.62 -7.45
N HIS A 138 6.72 2.17 -7.70
CA HIS A 138 6.41 0.78 -8.03
C HIS A 138 6.57 0.48 -9.52
N SER A 139 6.08 1.36 -10.41
CA SER A 139 6.20 1.17 -11.85
C SER A 139 5.98 2.47 -12.61
N GLN A 140 7.06 3.04 -13.16
CA GLN A 140 6.96 4.22 -14.01
C GLN A 140 6.11 3.99 -15.29
N PRO A 141 6.24 2.86 -16.02
CA PRO A 141 5.43 2.62 -17.22
C PRO A 141 3.92 2.58 -16.91
N LEU A 142 3.51 1.76 -15.94
CA LEU A 142 2.09 1.62 -15.60
C LEU A 142 1.52 2.88 -14.96
N TYR A 143 2.33 3.62 -14.18
CA TYR A 143 1.93 4.93 -13.68
C TYR A 143 1.59 5.91 -14.82
N ARG A 144 2.36 5.91 -15.93
CA ARG A 144 2.08 6.75 -17.10
C ARG A 144 0.79 6.33 -17.81
N GLU A 145 0.50 5.04 -17.89
CA GLU A 145 -0.75 4.51 -18.44
C GLU A 145 -1.99 4.91 -17.61
N LEU A 146 -1.81 5.17 -16.32
CA LEU A 146 -2.88 5.63 -15.43
C LEU A 146 -3.30 7.09 -15.71
N GLY A 147 -2.39 7.91 -16.24
CA GLY A 147 -2.61 9.34 -16.46
C GLY A 147 -3.83 9.64 -17.36
N PRO A 148 -3.93 9.05 -18.57
CA PRO A 148 -5.09 9.22 -19.44
C PRO A 148 -6.41 8.80 -18.79
N LEU A 149 -6.41 7.72 -17.99
CA LEU A 149 -7.60 7.30 -17.26
C LEU A 149 -8.04 8.39 -16.27
N VAL A 150 -7.12 8.86 -15.42
CA VAL A 150 -7.42 9.89 -14.41
C VAL A 150 -7.90 11.19 -15.07
N ALA A 151 -7.31 11.58 -16.20
CA ALA A 151 -7.73 12.77 -16.94
C ALA A 151 -9.17 12.67 -17.46
N GLY A 152 -9.67 11.47 -17.74
CA GLY A 152 -11.03 11.22 -18.22
C GLY A 152 -12.12 11.24 -17.15
N VAL A 153 -11.78 11.33 -15.86
CA VAL A 153 -12.76 11.16 -14.75
C VAL A 153 -13.92 12.15 -14.81
N ALA A 154 -13.67 13.40 -15.21
CA ALA A 154 -14.71 14.44 -15.28
C ALA A 154 -15.74 14.19 -16.40
N ALA A 155 -15.37 13.39 -17.42
CA ALA A 155 -16.24 13.01 -18.53
C ALA A 155 -16.91 11.64 -18.32
N SER A 156 -16.63 10.96 -17.19
CA SER A 156 -17.20 9.63 -16.93
C SER A 156 -18.71 9.70 -16.71
N SER A 157 -19.45 8.81 -17.38
CA SER A 157 -20.89 8.63 -17.18
C SER A 157 -21.25 7.97 -15.85
N SER A 158 -20.28 7.27 -15.22
CA SER A 158 -20.45 6.62 -13.93
C SER A 158 -19.15 6.70 -13.11
N LEU A 159 -19.18 7.46 -12.02
CA LEU A 159 -18.04 7.54 -11.11
C LEU A 159 -17.78 6.23 -10.36
N ASN A 160 -18.83 5.42 -10.13
CA ASN A 160 -18.69 4.10 -9.50
C ASN A 160 -17.94 3.12 -10.42
N GLU A 161 -18.27 3.10 -11.71
CA GLU A 161 -17.56 2.26 -12.69
C GLU A 161 -16.11 2.71 -12.83
N PHE A 162 -15.91 4.03 -12.93
CA PHE A 162 -14.58 4.63 -12.96
C PHE A 162 -13.75 4.23 -11.73
N ALA A 163 -14.34 4.32 -10.53
CA ALA A 163 -13.66 3.98 -9.29
C ALA A 163 -13.23 2.50 -9.26
N ARG A 164 -14.09 1.57 -9.72
CA ARG A 164 -13.74 0.14 -9.84
C ARG A 164 -12.58 -0.09 -10.82
N GLN A 165 -12.63 0.51 -12.01
CA GLN A 165 -11.56 0.40 -13.00
C GLN A 165 -10.24 1.00 -12.48
N TYR A 166 -10.30 2.16 -11.84
CA TYR A 166 -9.15 2.82 -11.25
C TYR A 166 -8.55 1.97 -10.12
N ARG A 167 -9.37 1.41 -9.22
CA ARG A 167 -8.93 0.55 -8.11
C ARG A 167 -8.16 -0.66 -8.61
N ARG A 168 -8.66 -1.36 -9.64
CA ARG A 168 -7.96 -2.50 -10.25
C ARG A 168 -6.58 -2.14 -10.77
N LYS A 169 -6.46 -1.03 -11.51
CA LYS A 169 -5.15 -0.56 -12.01
C LYS A 169 -4.23 -0.06 -10.89
N LEU A 170 -4.78 0.60 -9.88
CA LEU A 170 -4.04 1.02 -8.69
C LEU A 170 -3.41 -0.20 -7.99
N MET A 171 -4.20 -1.25 -7.76
CA MET A 171 -3.74 -2.49 -7.11
C MET A 171 -2.75 -3.25 -7.99
N GLN A 172 -2.98 -3.30 -9.30
CA GLN A 172 -2.02 -3.88 -10.26
C GLN A 172 -0.63 -3.24 -10.13
N ILE A 173 -0.54 -1.93 -9.90
CA ILE A 173 0.74 -1.23 -9.72
C ILE A 173 1.32 -1.50 -8.33
N LEU A 174 0.53 -1.32 -7.28
CA LEU A 174 1.02 -1.40 -5.89
C LEU A 174 1.40 -2.82 -5.46
N MET A 175 0.87 -3.84 -6.13
CA MET A 175 1.27 -5.24 -5.91
C MET A 175 2.59 -5.62 -6.61
N LEU A 176 3.13 -4.77 -7.49
CA LEU A 176 4.48 -4.97 -8.01
C LEU A 176 5.51 -4.63 -6.92
N PRO A 177 6.63 -5.35 -6.83
CA PRO A 177 7.71 -4.96 -5.94
C PRO A 177 8.26 -3.60 -6.37
N ALA A 178 8.35 -2.66 -5.42
CA ALA A 178 9.03 -1.40 -5.68
C ALA A 178 10.52 -1.65 -5.99
N ASN A 179 11.07 -0.95 -6.97
CA ASN A 179 12.45 -1.14 -7.40
C ASN A 179 13.31 0.10 -7.09
N ARG A 180 14.62 -0.10 -6.92
CA ARG A 180 15.53 1.01 -6.54
C ARG A 180 15.53 2.15 -7.55
N ARG A 181 15.48 1.83 -8.85
CA ARG A 181 15.51 2.84 -9.93
C ARG A 181 14.29 3.77 -9.84
N ASP A 182 13.10 3.21 -9.71
CA ASP A 182 11.86 3.98 -9.68
C ASP A 182 11.67 4.72 -8.35
N ASN A 183 12.08 4.12 -7.23
CA ASN A 183 12.20 4.84 -5.96
C ASN A 183 13.14 6.04 -6.07
N THR A 184 14.33 5.88 -6.67
CA THR A 184 15.25 6.99 -6.92
C THR A 184 14.59 8.10 -7.75
N ASN A 185 13.83 7.72 -8.80
CA ASN A 185 13.10 8.69 -9.60
C ASN A 185 12.08 9.48 -8.74
N ALA A 186 11.28 8.79 -7.91
CA ALA A 186 10.33 9.43 -7.01
C ALA A 186 11.01 10.37 -6.00
N LEU A 187 12.13 9.95 -5.40
CA LEU A 187 12.94 10.77 -4.49
C LEU A 187 13.47 12.04 -5.18
N MET A 188 14.04 11.91 -6.38
CA MET A 188 14.54 13.04 -7.16
C MET A 188 13.41 14.01 -7.58
N HIS A 189 12.23 13.49 -7.91
CA HIS A 189 11.06 14.33 -8.18
C HIS A 189 10.66 15.16 -6.97
N MET A 190 10.63 14.57 -5.77
CA MET A 190 10.30 15.29 -4.54
C MET A 190 11.41 16.28 -4.13
N GLN A 191 12.68 15.90 -4.28
CA GLN A 191 13.83 16.79 -4.07
C GLN A 191 13.69 18.11 -4.87
N GLY A 192 13.16 18.03 -6.10
CA GLY A 192 12.96 19.18 -6.97
C GLY A 192 12.14 20.32 -6.34
N TYR A 193 11.19 20.00 -5.47
CA TYR A 193 10.35 20.99 -4.78
C TYR A 193 11.15 21.87 -3.80
N PHE A 194 12.25 21.35 -3.25
CA PHE A 194 13.08 22.08 -2.29
C PHE A 194 14.17 22.93 -2.95
N ARG A 195 14.41 22.75 -4.26
CA ARG A 195 15.49 23.44 -5.00
C ARG A 195 15.50 24.97 -4.80
N PRO A 196 14.38 25.70 -4.77
CA PRO A 196 14.38 27.15 -4.56
C PRO A 196 14.71 27.58 -3.12
N PHE A 197 14.64 26.65 -2.15
CA PHE A 197 14.68 26.96 -0.72
C PHE A 197 16.00 26.55 -0.04
N ILE A 198 16.77 25.64 -0.64
CA ILE A 198 18.00 25.08 -0.04
C ILE A 198 19.28 25.49 -0.77
N THR A 199 20.37 25.55 -0.02
CA THR A 199 21.71 25.86 -0.56
C THR A 199 22.19 24.78 -1.52
N GLY A 200 23.18 25.13 -2.35
CA GLY A 200 23.83 24.16 -3.24
C GLY A 200 24.41 22.95 -2.51
N GLN A 201 25.04 23.19 -1.36
CA GLN A 201 25.62 22.16 -0.50
C GLN A 201 24.55 21.21 0.06
N ARG A 202 23.44 21.74 0.61
CA ARG A 202 22.36 20.91 1.16
C ARG A 202 21.67 20.09 0.07
N ARG A 203 21.48 20.66 -1.11
CA ARG A 203 20.95 19.93 -2.26
C ARG A 203 21.88 18.80 -2.71
N GLN A 204 23.19 19.05 -2.73
CA GLN A 204 24.18 18.05 -3.08
C GLN A 204 24.17 16.90 -2.07
N HIS A 205 24.10 17.21 -0.76
CA HIS A 205 23.98 16.19 0.28
C HIS A 205 22.79 15.26 0.06
N LEU A 206 21.58 15.80 -0.14
CA LEU A 206 20.40 14.99 -0.45
C LEU A 206 20.57 14.17 -1.74
N THR A 207 21.23 14.74 -2.76
CA THR A 207 21.52 14.01 -4.01
C THR A 207 22.44 12.82 -3.77
N GLU A 208 23.46 12.99 -2.92
CA GLU A 208 24.38 11.93 -2.52
C GLU A 208 23.66 10.86 -1.68
N THR A 209 22.80 11.25 -0.74
CA THR A 209 21.96 10.30 0.03
C THR A 209 21.09 9.45 -0.91
N ILE A 210 20.43 10.07 -1.89
CA ILE A 210 19.60 9.37 -2.88
C ILE A 210 20.45 8.43 -3.76
N ASP A 211 21.66 8.84 -4.16
CA ASP A 211 22.56 7.98 -4.94
C ASP A 211 23.10 6.80 -4.12
N GLN A 212 23.42 7.01 -2.84
CA GLN A 212 23.81 5.94 -1.93
C GLN A 212 22.68 4.91 -1.78
N TYR A 213 21.43 5.34 -1.63
CA TYR A 213 20.27 4.43 -1.67
C TYR A 213 20.19 3.67 -3.00
N ARG A 214 20.31 4.37 -4.14
CA ARG A 214 20.27 3.76 -5.48
C ARG A 214 21.30 2.64 -5.61
N ARG A 215 22.48 2.82 -5.01
CA ARG A 215 23.62 1.88 -5.03
C ARG A 215 23.57 0.79 -3.94
N GLY A 216 22.59 0.80 -3.06
CA GLY A 216 22.50 -0.19 -1.97
C GLY A 216 23.36 0.12 -0.75
N LEU A 217 23.89 1.33 -0.64
CA LEU A 217 24.76 1.74 0.47
C LEU A 217 23.98 2.32 1.65
N GLN A 218 22.74 2.76 1.42
CA GLN A 218 21.84 3.30 2.45
C GLN A 218 20.43 2.69 2.27
N PRO A 219 19.64 2.58 3.35
CA PRO A 219 18.23 2.23 3.24
C PRO A 219 17.42 3.36 2.61
N LEU A 220 16.24 3.04 2.08
CA LEU A 220 15.31 4.02 1.51
C LEU A 220 14.92 5.10 2.52
N THR A 221 14.79 4.70 3.80
CA THR A 221 14.38 5.57 4.91
C THR A 221 15.32 6.77 5.09
N ALA A 222 16.62 6.62 4.85
CA ALA A 222 17.57 7.73 4.97
C ALA A 222 17.19 8.92 4.08
N ALA A 223 16.82 8.67 2.82
CA ALA A 223 16.39 9.72 1.89
C ALA A 223 14.98 10.23 2.22
N ILE A 224 14.08 9.36 2.67
CA ILE A 224 12.72 9.76 3.08
C ILE A 224 12.78 10.70 4.29
N ASP A 225 13.59 10.38 5.30
CA ASP A 225 13.69 11.18 6.51
C ASP A 225 14.32 12.55 6.23
N GLU A 226 15.33 12.63 5.36
CA GLU A 226 15.88 13.91 4.91
C GLU A 226 14.82 14.76 4.17
N LEU A 227 14.01 14.16 3.30
CA LEU A 227 12.89 14.84 2.65
C LEU A 227 11.79 15.27 3.63
N ARG A 228 11.49 14.46 4.66
CA ARG A 228 10.54 14.81 5.73
C ARG A 228 11.05 15.99 6.57
N HIS A 229 12.34 16.01 6.91
CA HIS A 229 12.95 17.15 7.60
C HIS A 229 12.88 18.42 6.76
N LEU A 230 13.18 18.33 5.47
CA LEU A 230 13.01 19.45 4.54
C LEU A 230 11.56 19.92 4.43
N GLN A 231 10.60 18.99 4.40
CA GLN A 231 9.17 19.32 4.42
C GLN A 231 8.74 20.01 5.72
N ALA A 232 9.34 19.66 6.86
CA ALA A 232 9.05 20.34 8.13
C ALA A 232 9.58 21.78 8.15
N GLU A 233 10.75 22.02 7.55
CA GLU A 233 11.38 23.34 7.48
C GLU A 233 10.79 24.22 6.36
N TYR A 234 10.42 23.62 5.22
CA TYR A 234 9.86 24.28 4.06
C TYR A 234 8.54 23.60 3.63
N PRO A 235 7.43 23.85 4.35
CA PRO A 235 6.18 23.14 4.11
C PRO A 235 5.62 23.35 2.71
N HIS A 236 5.45 22.25 1.96
CA HIS A 236 4.72 22.24 0.70
C HIS A 236 3.44 21.38 0.80
N PRO A 237 2.23 21.93 0.54
CA PRO A 237 0.97 21.20 0.74
C PRO A 237 0.88 19.89 -0.05
N TRP A 238 1.35 19.88 -1.30
CA TRP A 238 1.33 18.66 -2.12
C TRP A 238 2.26 17.57 -1.57
N LEU A 239 3.44 17.93 -1.05
CA LEU A 239 4.39 16.96 -0.49
C LEU A 239 3.89 16.39 0.83
N ALA A 240 3.27 17.22 1.68
CA ALA A 240 2.63 16.79 2.92
C ALA A 240 1.53 15.73 2.68
N SER A 241 0.91 15.74 1.50
CA SER A 241 -0.13 14.77 1.13
C SER A 241 0.39 13.47 0.52
N GLN A 242 1.69 13.38 0.20
CA GLN A 242 2.24 12.19 -0.49
C GLN A 242 2.34 11.00 0.46
N ARG A 243 1.65 9.91 0.12
CA ARG A 243 1.68 8.64 0.87
C ARG A 243 3.04 7.93 0.82
N PHE A 244 3.88 8.31 -0.15
CA PHE A 244 5.28 7.90 -0.19
C PHE A 244 6.10 8.47 0.98
N LEU A 245 5.89 9.76 1.33
CA LEU A 245 6.58 10.39 2.45
C LEU A 245 5.85 10.15 3.76
N PHE A 246 4.52 10.14 3.75
CA PHE A 246 3.70 10.00 4.95
C PHE A 246 2.71 8.85 4.73
N PRO A 247 3.16 7.60 4.94
CA PRO A 247 2.30 6.42 4.85
C PRO A 247 1.08 6.56 5.76
N TRP A 248 -0.01 5.88 5.39
CA TRP A 248 -1.28 5.99 6.11
C TRP A 248 -1.21 5.37 7.52
N LEU A 249 -0.50 4.25 7.67
CA LEU A 249 -0.09 3.72 8.96
C LEU A 249 1.40 3.98 9.20
N PRO A 250 1.83 4.26 10.44
CA PRO A 250 3.25 4.36 10.76
C PRO A 250 3.94 3.00 10.57
N ASP A 251 5.22 3.01 10.20
CA ASP A 251 5.99 1.78 10.05
C ASP A 251 6.06 1.02 11.39
N ALA A 252 5.94 -0.31 11.34
CA ALA A 252 5.97 -1.19 12.53
C ALA A 252 7.25 -1.00 13.37
N GLN A 253 8.32 -0.58 12.72
CA GLN A 253 9.66 -0.40 13.29
C GLN A 253 9.91 1.04 13.76
N ALA A 254 9.03 2.01 13.45
CA ALA A 254 9.22 3.42 13.81
C ALA A 254 9.24 3.66 15.34
N GLY A 255 8.75 2.70 16.13
CA GLY A 255 8.78 2.75 17.60
C GLY A 255 10.06 2.23 18.26
N LYS A 256 11.06 1.73 17.50
CA LYS A 256 12.29 1.13 18.08
C LYS A 256 13.55 2.01 18.01
N THR A 257 13.47 3.21 17.43
CA THR A 257 14.68 4.03 17.15
C THR A 257 14.78 5.33 17.97
N GLN A 258 14.11 5.43 19.12
CA GLN A 258 14.26 6.60 20.01
C GLN A 258 14.51 6.29 21.49
N GLN A 259 15.02 5.08 21.81
CA GLN A 259 15.63 4.84 23.11
C GLN A 259 17.01 4.21 22.90
N GLU A 260 17.98 4.80 23.60
CA GLU A 260 19.43 4.51 23.62
C GLU A 260 20.30 5.38 22.69
N ILE A 261 20.48 6.63 23.14
CA ILE A 261 21.80 7.27 23.13
C ILE A 261 22.16 7.42 24.62
N PRO A 262 23.38 7.02 25.04
CA PRO A 262 23.75 6.82 26.44
C PRO A 262 23.69 8.07 27.31
#